data_AF-A0A3R6PH18-F1
#
_entry.id   AF-A0A3R6PH18-F1
#
_cell.length_a   1.000
_cell.length_b   1.000
_cell.length_c   1.000
_cell.angle_alpha   90.00
_cell.angle_beta   90.00
_cell.angle_gamma   90.00
#
_symmetry.space_group_name_H-M   'P 1'
#
loop_
_entity.id
_entity.type
_entity.pdbx_description
1 polymer ?
#
loop_
_entity_poly.entity_id
_entity_poly.type
_entity_poly.pdbx_seq_one_letter_code
_entity_poly.pdbx_strand_id
1 'polypeptide(L)'
;MDRKTEVLNYLKQYPKMAKWMNICICCGSMGYNPDMPDKITSRDGNGEYNTVFSRNIKKYFSPLRVNDMGMCAICQKYWRNK
;
A
#
# COMPACT_ATOMS: atom_id res chain seq x y z
N MET A 1 17.36 10.36 -7.78
CA MET A 1 15.96 10.67 -7.40
C MET A 1 15.68 9.92 -6.10
N ASP A 2 15.12 10.56 -5.07
CA ASP A 2 14.83 9.86 -3.82
C ASP A 2 13.73 8.80 -4.06
N ARG A 3 13.93 7.59 -3.53
CA ARG A 3 13.00 6.46 -3.71
C ARG A 3 11.58 6.83 -3.29
N LYS A 4 11.38 7.70 -2.29
CA LYS A 4 10.04 8.13 -1.86
C LYS A 4 9.36 9.00 -2.92
N THR A 5 10.11 9.82 -3.66
CA THR A 5 9.56 10.71 -4.69
C THR A 5 9.05 9.92 -5.90
N GLU A 6 9.80 8.94 -6.40
CA GLU A 6 9.36 8.05 -7.49
C GLU A 6 8.06 7.32 -7.13
N VAL A 7 7.97 6.93 -5.86
CA VAL A 7 6.90 6.12 -5.32
C VAL A 7 5.60 6.90 -5.11
N LEU A 8 5.70 8.13 -4.60
CA LEU A 8 4.56 9.03 -4.54
C LEU A 8 4.08 9.43 -5.94
N ASN A 9 4.99 9.60 -6.89
CA ASN A 9 4.63 9.85 -8.28
C ASN A 9 3.90 8.66 -8.92
N TYR A 10 4.28 7.43 -8.58
CA TYR A 10 3.56 6.24 -9.03
C TYR A 10 2.13 6.19 -8.52
N LEU A 11 1.91 6.44 -7.22
CA LEU A 11 0.56 6.48 -6.64
C LEU A 11 -0.29 7.65 -7.20
N LYS A 12 0.34 8.80 -7.51
CA LYS A 12 -0.34 9.92 -8.18
C LYS A 12 -0.82 9.57 -9.60
N GLN A 13 -0.03 8.79 -10.35
CA GLN A 13 -0.43 8.32 -11.68
C GLN A 13 -1.58 7.31 -11.61
N TYR A 14 -1.66 6.52 -10.54
CA TYR A 14 -2.63 5.43 -10.39
C TYR A 14 -3.40 5.54 -9.08
N PRO A 15 -4.30 6.54 -8.92
CA PRO A 15 -4.99 6.80 -7.66
C PRO A 15 -5.86 5.62 -7.19
N LYS A 16 -6.37 4.81 -8.11
CA LYS A 16 -7.13 3.57 -7.79
C LYS A 16 -6.31 2.53 -7.01
N MET A 17 -4.98 2.62 -7.07
CA MET A 17 -4.08 1.72 -6.33
C MET A 17 -3.87 2.14 -4.88
N ALA A 18 -4.24 3.38 -4.51
CA ALA A 18 -4.13 3.85 -3.13
C ALA A 18 -4.93 2.99 -2.14
N LYS A 19 -5.98 2.29 -2.59
CA LYS A 19 -6.74 1.33 -1.76
C LYS A 19 -5.89 0.17 -1.20
N TRP A 20 -4.76 -0.11 -1.84
CA TRP A 20 -3.80 -1.14 -1.42
C TRP A 20 -2.68 -0.58 -0.55
N MET A 21 -2.75 0.69 -0.17
CA MET A 21 -1.76 1.35 0.67
C MET A 21 -2.37 1.61 2.04
N ASN A 22 -1.60 1.30 3.08
CA ASN A 22 -1.91 1.62 4.45
C ASN A 22 -0.97 2.71 4.95
N ILE A 23 -1.51 3.59 5.80
CA ILE A 23 -0.74 4.59 6.53
C ILE A 23 -1.13 4.45 8.00
N CYS A 24 -0.14 4.32 8.88
CA CYS A 24 -0.39 4.30 10.31
C CYS A 24 -0.81 5.70 10.79
N ILE A 25 -1.97 5.82 11.45
CA ILE A 25 -2.47 7.11 11.94
C ILE A 25 -1.58 7.72 13.04
N CYS A 26 -0.81 6.91 13.76
CA CYS A 26 0.00 7.38 14.89
C CYS A 26 1.40 7.84 14.47
N CYS A 27 2.07 7.09 13.59
CA CYS A 27 3.47 7.35 13.23
C CYS A 27 3.67 7.76 11.77
N GLY A 28 2.62 7.79 10.95
CA GLY A 28 2.69 8.14 9.53
C GLY A 28 3.45 7.14 8.65
N SER A 29 3.87 6.00 9.20
CA SER A 29 4.53 4.95 8.39
C SER A 29 3.59 4.47 7.30
N MET A 30 4.13 4.36 6.08
CA MET A 30 3.40 3.96 4.89
C MET A 30 3.91 2.61 4.38
N GLY A 31 2.99 1.73 3.99
CA GLY A 31 3.32 0.43 3.40
C GLY A 31 2.10 -0.16 2.70
N TYR A 32 2.28 -1.25 1.95
CA TYR A 32 1.16 -1.87 1.25
C TYR A 32 0.33 -2.74 2.19
N ASN A 33 -0.98 -2.82 1.94
CA ASN A 33 -1.87 -3.73 2.63
C ASN A 33 -1.47 -5.18 2.30
N PRO A 34 -1.08 -6.02 3.27
CA PRO A 34 -0.63 -7.38 3.02
C PRO A 34 -1.69 -8.27 2.35
N ASP A 35 -2.97 -7.89 2.43
CA ASP A 35 -4.08 -8.59 1.76
C ASP A 35 -4.22 -8.18 0.28
N MET A 36 -3.33 -7.33 -0.23
CA MET A 36 -3.24 -7.00 -1.65
C MET A 36 -2.94 -8.26 -2.48
N PRO A 37 -3.72 -8.53 -3.54
CA PRO A 37 -3.52 -9.72 -4.35
C PRO A 37 -2.17 -9.71 -5.06
N ASP A 38 -1.62 -10.91 -5.27
CA ASP A 38 -0.34 -11.09 -5.98
C ASP A 38 -0.38 -10.59 -7.41
N LYS A 39 -1.55 -10.66 -8.05
CA LYS A 39 -1.81 -10.13 -9.38
C LYS A 39 -3.01 -9.21 -9.31
N ILE A 40 -2.81 -7.96 -9.69
CA ILE A 40 -3.90 -7.01 -9.93
C ILE A 40 -4.17 -7.04 -11.42
N THR A 41 -5.39 -7.37 -11.81
CA THR A 41 -5.83 -7.33 -13.19
C THR A 41 -6.55 -6.02 -13.50
N SER A 42 -6.58 -5.67 -14.78
CA SER A 42 -7.37 -4.56 -15.31
C SER A 42 -8.13 -5.07 -16.53
N ARG A 43 -9.25 -4.42 -16.84
CA ARG A 43 -10.10 -4.79 -17.96
C ARG A 43 -10.26 -3.60 -18.90
N ASP A 44 -10.11 -3.85 -20.19
CA ASP A 44 -10.39 -2.90 -21.25
C ASP A 44 -11.32 -3.51 -22.31
N GLY A 45 -11.49 -2.82 -23.44
CA GLY A 45 -12.32 -3.29 -24.57
C GLY A 45 -11.86 -4.62 -25.20
N ASN A 46 -10.65 -5.09 -24.87
CA ASN A 46 -10.05 -6.32 -25.37
C ASN A 46 -10.02 -7.46 -24.32
N GLY A 47 -10.58 -7.23 -23.14
CA GLY A 47 -10.67 -8.23 -22.08
C GLY A 47 -9.85 -7.90 -20.83
N GLU A 48 -9.63 -8.91 -19.99
CA GLU A 48 -8.90 -8.78 -18.74
C GLU A 48 -7.41 -9.10 -18.93
N TYR A 49 -6.53 -8.27 -18.40
CA TYR A 49 -5.08 -8.44 -18.49
C TYR A 49 -4.40 -8.20 -17.15
N ASN A 50 -3.24 -8.84 -16.97
CA ASN A 50 -2.41 -8.68 -15.77
C ASN A 50 -1.67 -7.34 -15.81
N THR A 51 -1.70 -6.61 -14.70
CA THR A 51 -0.95 -5.36 -14.56
C THR A 51 0.38 -5.59 -13.82
N VAL A 52 1.27 -4.60 -13.90
CA VAL A 52 2.52 -4.58 -13.10
C VAL A 52 2.34 -3.95 -11.71
N PHE A 53 1.11 -3.58 -11.32
CA PHE A 53 0.83 -2.80 -10.11
C PHE A 53 1.31 -3.50 -8.84
N SER A 54 0.90 -4.74 -8.62
CA SER A 54 1.26 -5.51 -7.42
C SER A 54 2.77 -5.65 -7.28
N ARG A 55 3.48 -5.92 -8.38
CA ARG A 55 4.94 -6.02 -8.42
C ARG A 55 5.60 -4.69 -8.04
N ASN A 56 5.15 -3.57 -8.62
CA ASN A 56 5.73 -2.27 -8.33
C ASN A 56 5.48 -1.85 -6.88
N ILE A 57 4.25 -1.99 -6.38
CA ILE A 57 3.91 -1.67 -4.99
C ILE A 57 4.78 -2.48 -4.02
N LYS A 58 4.89 -3.81 -4.21
CA LYS A 58 5.73 -4.67 -3.36
C LYS A 58 7.23 -4.37 -3.47
N LYS A 59 7.69 -3.87 -4.62
CA LYS A 59 9.10 -3.46 -4.82
C LYS A 59 9.45 -2.21 -4.02
N TYR A 60 8.50 -1.29 -3.88
CA TYR A 60 8.74 0.04 -3.33
C TYR A 60 8.29 0.21 -1.89
N PHE A 61 7.33 -0.60 -1.44
CA PHE A 61 6.77 -0.52 -0.10
C PHE A 61 6.96 -1.83 0.65
N SER A 62 7.21 -1.73 1.94
CA SER A 62 7.11 -2.87 2.86
C SER A 62 5.64 -3.17 3.16
N PRO A 63 5.29 -4.42 3.51
CA PRO A 63 3.96 -4.73 4.01
C PRO A 63 3.70 -3.95 5.30
N LEU A 64 2.50 -3.37 5.42
CA LEU A 64 2.05 -2.69 6.62
C LEU A 64 0.60 -3.08 6.93
N ARG A 65 0.42 -4.01 7.86
CA ARG A 65 -0.91 -4.28 8.43
C ARG A 65 -1.24 -3.19 9.45
N VAL A 66 -2.45 -2.63 9.33
CA VAL A 66 -3.05 -1.75 10.33
C VAL A 66 -4.30 -2.42 10.90
N ASN A 67 -4.67 -2.08 12.13
CA ASN A 67 -5.93 -2.52 12.73
C ASN A 67 -7.11 -1.62 12.31
N ASP A 68 -8.29 -1.86 12.85
CA ASP A 68 -9.51 -1.10 12.53
C ASP A 68 -9.42 0.39 12.88
N MET A 69 -8.54 0.76 13.82
CA MET A 69 -8.25 2.16 14.15
C MET A 69 -7.17 2.77 13.24
N GLY A 70 -6.63 2.02 12.27
CA GLY A 70 -5.54 2.48 11.40
C GLY A 70 -4.17 2.49 12.07
N MET A 71 -3.97 1.78 13.18
CA MET A 71 -2.68 1.71 13.88
C MET A 71 -1.87 0.51 13.41
N CYS A 72 -0.57 0.70 13.17
CA CYS A 72 0.35 -0.43 12.95
C CYS A 72 0.56 -1.22 14.25
N ALA A 73 1.02 -2.47 14.12
CA ALA A 73 1.24 -3.37 15.26
C ALA A 73 2.15 -2.77 16.35
N ILE A 74 3.17 -1.98 15.94
CA ILE A 74 4.07 -1.29 16.87
C ILE A 74 3.29 -0.25 17.69
N CYS A 75 2.58 0.66 17.03
CA CYS A 75 1.81 1.71 17.71
C CYS A 75 0.68 1.12 18.57
N GLN A 76 0.00 0.08 18.09
CA GLN A 76 -1.01 -0.63 18.86
C GLN A 76 -0.43 -1.24 20.15
N LYS A 77 0.78 -1.83 20.09
CA LYS A 77 1.46 -2.37 21.28
C LYS A 77 1.74 -1.27 22.31
N TYR A 78 2.24 -0.11 21.87
CA TYR A 78 2.49 1.03 22.75
C TYR A 78 1.20 1.59 23.36
N TRP A 79 0.10 1.64 22.59
CA TRP A 79 -1.18 2.15 23.08
C TRP A 79 -1.81 1.24 24.15
N ARG A 80 -1.72 -0.09 23.99
CA ARG A 80 -2.28 -1.05 24.95
C ARG A 80 -1.52 -1.15 26.27
N ASN A 81 -0.25 -0.72 26.28
CA ASN A 81 0.60 -0.73 27.47
C ASN A 81 0.53 0.60 28.24
N LYS A 82 -0.43 1.46 27.91
CA LYS A 82 -0.81 2.65 28.70
C LYS A 82 -2.08 2.34 29.49
#